data_AF-A0AA36J4X4-F1
#
_entry.id   AF-A0AA36J4X4-F1
#
_cell.length_a   1.000
_cell.length_b   1.000
_cell.length_c   1.000
_cell.angle_alpha   90.00
_cell.angle_beta   90.00
_cell.angle_gamma   90.00
#
_symmetry.space_group_name_H-M   'P 1'
#
loop_
_entity.id
_entity.type
_entity.pdbx_description
1 polymer ?
#
loop_
_entity_poly.entity_id
_entity_poly.type
_entity_poly.pdbx_seq_one_letter_code
_entity_poly.pdbx_strand_id
1 'polypeptide(L)'
;MNNDDVSEGSRELVDLSAEAISSLGIHLSQIGQIISKSSMPPNKGDRSCAFKLKEKLEMYQVAAAHWDWVIRSKPAEAGDSDLMAAKRRRTRKQGDSVGEGEQGGTKKYRQAKEDDTVEVLCFSCRRAKDSTVQRPMTAFLKKAPEAACVIDLSEPADPSICARCRRPLWKKLPRYHAADDALKGVGELPQLARLRAYRRTAERQGLPFTISERSACAMMRRACLGCGAAAPSRGHGLTRLRRWPKRIPPAARPARGGFMGPYDEENLAPACSMCNMMKGYRTLRGFVECCRHIATKHTEGESFGDYPQRFRDNVSRRSRSCYITQSSTHTKTHSLTNEQFNAIVSQRCYYCHKEPRKPKTNGPEDRGHFNGLDRLDSTNRVYACDTTVAACGDCNIMKYRWDLEEFLEHCRKVARNYQGKELEEPEAEVEESDEAEQAEAEDAEEAEELCPDVVDLEQAESCPPEGEVATPVVLINLLQMPQAIRRIPCVVAEPCFCVLTLGGYTDEVQRRRNDLEQKMAEDFARLKAWRAQSGTEGKGLVEELEALYGRVRQQEKEIKAKQKMIEEEQAKVAELNEAVALRERKWNSLAEAWS
;
A
#
# COMPACT_ATOMS: atom_id res chain seq x y z
N MET A 1 14.84 33.74 -11.85
CA MET A 1 13.58 33.15 -12.34
C MET A 1 12.77 32.74 -11.13
N ASN A 2 11.59 33.34 -10.94
CA ASN A 2 10.73 33.08 -9.78
C ASN A 2 10.01 31.73 -9.96
N ASN A 3 9.92 30.96 -8.87
CA ASN A 3 9.41 29.60 -8.83
C ASN A 3 7.87 29.52 -8.69
N ASP A 4 7.14 30.58 -9.09
CA ASP A 4 5.72 30.75 -8.75
C ASP A 4 4.73 30.25 -9.82
N ASP A 5 5.18 29.93 -11.04
CA ASP A 5 4.29 29.59 -12.18
C ASP A 5 3.75 28.14 -12.18
N VAL A 6 4.27 27.23 -11.34
CA VAL A 6 3.78 25.84 -11.26
C VAL A 6 2.39 25.75 -10.57
N SER A 7 1.98 26.82 -9.87
CA SER A 7 0.77 26.83 -9.05
C SER A 7 -0.53 26.99 -9.85
N GLU A 8 -0.48 27.61 -11.03
CA GLU A 8 -1.68 27.96 -11.80
C GLU A 8 -2.25 26.79 -12.60
N GLY A 9 -1.40 26.03 -13.32
CA GLY A 9 -1.84 24.82 -14.03
C GLY A 9 -2.33 23.72 -13.09
N SER A 10 -1.76 23.64 -11.89
CA SER A 10 -2.22 22.75 -10.81
C SER A 10 -3.62 23.12 -10.30
N ARG A 11 -3.97 24.40 -10.35
CA ARG A 11 -5.26 24.94 -9.92
C ARG A 11 -6.36 24.64 -10.95
N GLU A 12 -6.06 24.82 -12.23
CA GLU A 12 -6.99 24.48 -13.32
C GLU A 12 -7.35 22.99 -13.36
N LEU A 13 -6.38 22.09 -13.12
CA LEU A 13 -6.64 20.65 -13.03
C LEU A 13 -7.55 20.26 -11.86
N VAL A 14 -7.44 20.97 -10.73
CA VAL A 14 -8.30 20.78 -9.55
C VAL A 14 -9.71 21.27 -9.84
N ASP A 15 -9.85 22.42 -10.51
CA ASP A 15 -11.15 23.00 -10.85
C ASP A 15 -11.89 22.14 -11.90
N LEU A 16 -11.20 21.67 -12.94
CA LEU A 16 -11.75 20.72 -13.92
C LEU A 16 -12.21 19.40 -13.27
N SER A 17 -11.46 18.91 -12.27
CA SER A 17 -11.84 17.72 -11.52
C SER A 17 -13.08 17.95 -10.64
N ALA A 18 -13.22 19.13 -10.05
CA ALA A 18 -14.38 19.51 -9.25
C ALA A 18 -15.65 19.63 -10.13
N GLU A 19 -15.55 20.22 -11.32
CA GLU A 19 -16.65 20.31 -12.28
C GLU A 19 -17.11 18.92 -12.77
N ALA A 20 -16.17 18.01 -13.06
CA ALA A 20 -16.49 16.64 -13.46
C ALA A 20 -17.21 15.86 -12.35
N ILE A 21 -16.80 16.04 -11.10
CA ILE A 21 -17.46 15.41 -9.94
C ILE A 21 -18.86 15.98 -9.73
N SER A 22 -19.04 17.30 -9.89
CA SER A 22 -20.34 17.96 -9.78
C SER A 22 -21.32 17.47 -10.86
N SER A 23 -20.86 17.40 -12.11
CA SER A 23 -21.63 16.87 -13.24
C SER A 23 -22.08 15.41 -13.01
N LEU A 24 -21.19 14.55 -12.50
CA LEU A 24 -21.53 13.17 -12.14
C LEU A 24 -22.61 13.11 -11.04
N GLY A 25 -22.55 14.01 -10.04
CA GLY A 25 -23.56 14.13 -9.00
C GLY A 25 -24.96 14.47 -9.55
N ILE A 26 -25.03 15.37 -10.53
CA ILE A 26 -26.28 15.74 -11.20
C ILE A 26 -26.86 14.54 -11.97
N HIS A 27 -26.04 13.81 -12.71
CA HIS A 27 -26.50 12.62 -13.45
C HIS A 27 -27.00 11.50 -12.53
N LEU A 28 -26.31 11.25 -11.42
CA LEU A 28 -26.78 10.26 -10.43
C LEU A 28 -28.10 10.68 -9.76
N SER A 29 -28.32 11.98 -9.57
CA SER A 29 -29.59 12.53 -9.07
C SER A 29 -30.72 12.29 -10.07
N GLN A 30 -30.49 12.58 -11.34
CA GLN A 30 -31.46 12.34 -12.43
C GLN A 30 -31.82 10.86 -12.54
N ILE A 31 -30.83 9.96 -12.51
CA ILE A 31 -31.06 8.50 -12.51
C ILE A 31 -31.87 8.09 -11.27
N GLY A 32 -31.57 8.63 -10.10
CA GLY A 32 -32.34 8.40 -8.87
C GLY A 32 -33.81 8.82 -9.00
N GLN A 33 -34.07 9.96 -9.62
CA GLN A 33 -35.43 10.44 -9.89
C GLN A 33 -36.18 9.55 -10.88
N ILE A 34 -35.53 9.11 -11.95
CA ILE A 34 -36.12 8.18 -12.95
C ILE A 34 -36.51 6.86 -12.28
N ILE A 35 -35.63 6.29 -11.46
CA ILE A 35 -35.91 5.04 -10.77
C ILE A 35 -37.01 5.22 -9.71
N SER A 36 -37.04 6.35 -9.00
CA SER A 36 -38.09 6.63 -8.00
C SER A 36 -39.50 6.74 -8.61
N LYS A 37 -39.58 7.09 -9.91
CA LYS A 37 -40.83 7.14 -10.68
C LYS A 37 -41.20 5.81 -11.32
N SER A 38 -40.31 4.80 -11.28
CA SER A 38 -40.61 3.47 -11.82
C SER A 38 -41.54 2.71 -10.87
N SER A 39 -42.64 2.17 -11.39
CA SER A 39 -43.71 1.51 -10.63
C SER A 39 -43.43 0.04 -10.27
N MET A 40 -42.21 -0.47 -10.51
CA MET A 40 -41.89 -1.88 -10.25
C MET A 40 -41.68 -2.14 -8.75
N PRO A 41 -42.49 -3.02 -8.11
CA PRO A 41 -42.30 -3.37 -6.71
C PRO A 41 -41.01 -4.19 -6.54
N PRO A 42 -40.20 -3.94 -5.48
CA PRO A 42 -39.00 -4.72 -5.23
C PRO A 42 -39.34 -6.14 -4.79
N ASN A 43 -38.59 -7.13 -5.31
CA ASN A 43 -38.65 -8.51 -4.81
C ASN A 43 -38.30 -8.56 -3.32
N LYS A 44 -39.11 -9.30 -2.54
CA LYS A 44 -38.94 -9.44 -1.09
C LYS A 44 -37.54 -9.96 -0.74
N GLY A 45 -36.71 -9.10 -0.16
CA GLY A 45 -35.40 -9.47 0.42
C GLY A 45 -34.22 -8.69 -0.14
N ASP A 46 -34.35 -8.08 -1.32
CA ASP A 46 -33.29 -7.28 -1.93
C ASP A 46 -33.51 -5.78 -1.73
N ARG A 47 -32.45 -5.09 -1.29
CA ARG A 47 -32.43 -3.62 -1.32
C ARG A 47 -32.56 -3.17 -2.77
N SER A 48 -33.62 -2.44 -3.09
CA SER A 48 -33.89 -1.98 -4.46
C SER A 48 -32.68 -1.23 -5.03
N CYS A 49 -32.49 -1.33 -6.35
CA CYS A 49 -31.42 -0.58 -7.03
C CYS A 49 -31.54 0.93 -6.77
N ALA A 50 -32.78 1.43 -6.65
CA ALA A 50 -33.11 2.78 -6.22
C ALA A 50 -32.47 3.16 -4.88
N PHE A 51 -32.57 2.27 -3.89
CA PHE A 51 -32.02 2.50 -2.56
C PHE A 51 -30.49 2.57 -2.58
N LYS A 52 -29.84 1.70 -3.36
CA LYS A 52 -28.37 1.70 -3.53
C LYS A 52 -27.87 2.95 -4.27
N LEU A 53 -28.62 3.43 -5.26
CA LEU A 53 -28.31 4.66 -5.98
C LEU A 53 -28.53 5.91 -5.13
N LYS A 54 -29.58 5.93 -4.30
CA LYS A 54 -29.80 6.99 -3.31
C LYS A 54 -28.67 7.06 -2.29
N GLU A 55 -28.23 5.93 -1.75
CA GLU A 55 -27.10 5.86 -0.81
C GLU A 55 -25.79 6.36 -1.44
N LYS A 56 -25.55 6.03 -2.72
CA LYS A 56 -24.40 6.58 -3.48
C LYS A 56 -24.54 8.07 -3.72
N LEU A 57 -25.72 8.56 -4.12
CA LEU A 57 -25.96 9.99 -4.34
C LEU A 57 -25.70 10.80 -3.07
N GLU A 58 -26.18 10.33 -1.92
CA GLU A 58 -25.93 10.95 -0.63
C GLU A 58 -24.43 11.02 -0.31
N MET A 59 -23.67 9.96 -0.60
CA MET A 59 -22.20 9.99 -0.46
C MET A 59 -21.53 11.03 -1.35
N TYR A 60 -21.96 11.15 -2.61
CA TYR A 60 -21.40 12.14 -3.54
C TYR A 60 -21.76 13.58 -3.17
N GLN A 61 -22.98 13.83 -2.68
CA GLN A 61 -23.39 15.15 -2.21
C GLN A 61 -22.55 15.60 -1.00
N VAL A 62 -22.23 14.67 -0.09
CA VAL A 62 -21.32 14.95 1.04
C VAL A 62 -19.90 15.26 0.54
N ALA A 63 -19.41 14.52 -0.45
CA ALA A 63 -18.09 14.77 -1.03
C ALA A 63 -18.04 16.12 -1.78
N ALA A 64 -19.07 16.46 -2.55
CA ALA A 64 -19.20 17.73 -3.24
C ALA A 64 -19.26 18.91 -2.24
N ALA A 65 -20.07 18.81 -1.19
CA ALA A 65 -20.15 19.84 -0.15
C ALA A 65 -18.82 20.04 0.60
N HIS A 66 -18.04 18.96 0.79
CA HIS A 66 -16.70 19.04 1.36
C HIS A 66 -15.73 19.77 0.42
N TRP A 67 -15.77 19.49 -0.88
CA TRP A 67 -14.93 20.17 -1.87
C TRP A 67 -15.28 21.65 -2.03
N ASP A 68 -16.57 21.98 -2.07
CA ASP A 68 -17.05 23.35 -2.12
C ASP A 68 -16.58 24.16 -0.88
N TRP A 69 -16.54 23.50 0.28
CA TRP A 69 -15.98 24.09 1.50
C TRP A 69 -14.46 24.30 1.42
N VAL A 70 -13.71 23.35 0.85
CA VAL A 70 -12.24 23.49 0.66
C VAL A 70 -11.91 24.67 -0.26
N ILE A 71 -12.68 24.85 -1.34
CA ILE A 71 -12.48 25.95 -2.28
C ILE A 71 -12.79 27.29 -1.61
N ARG A 72 -13.89 27.39 -0.85
CA ARG A 72 -14.31 28.63 -0.16
C ARG A 72 -13.47 28.98 1.08
N SER A 73 -12.74 28.01 1.63
CA SER A 73 -11.95 28.19 2.87
C SER A 73 -10.50 28.58 2.62
N LYS A 74 -10.05 28.71 1.35
CA LYS A 74 -8.76 29.33 1.05
C LYS A 74 -8.87 30.84 1.29
N PRO A 75 -8.09 31.43 2.21
CA PRO A 75 -8.07 32.87 2.35
C PRO A 75 -7.58 33.50 1.04
N ALA A 76 -8.25 34.56 0.59
CA ALA A 76 -7.72 35.42 -0.45
C ALA A 76 -6.45 36.08 0.10
N GLU A 77 -5.30 35.76 -0.47
CA GLU A 77 -4.04 36.42 -0.13
C GLU A 77 -4.15 37.89 -0.58
N ALA A 78 -4.39 38.76 0.39
CA ALA A 78 -4.21 40.19 0.23
C ALA A 78 -2.71 40.49 0.22
N GLY A 79 -2.28 41.24 -0.78
CA GLY A 79 -0.88 41.55 -1.06
C GLY A 79 -0.09 42.03 0.16
N ASP A 80 1.09 41.45 0.30
CA ASP A 80 2.00 41.63 1.43
C ASP A 80 2.98 42.77 1.12
N SER A 81 2.68 43.99 1.59
CA SER A 81 3.66 45.09 1.61
C SER A 81 3.78 45.83 2.95
N ASP A 82 2.99 45.49 3.97
CA ASP A 82 2.97 46.25 5.24
C ASP A 82 3.26 45.41 6.51
N LEU A 83 3.53 44.10 6.38
CA LEU A 83 3.65 43.22 7.56
C LEU A 83 5.04 43.25 8.25
N MET A 84 6.04 43.93 7.68
CA MET A 84 7.38 44.05 8.28
C MET A 84 7.52 45.23 9.28
N ALA A 85 6.59 46.19 9.29
CA ALA A 85 6.65 47.33 10.22
C ALA A 85 6.02 47.04 11.60
N ALA A 86 5.14 46.03 11.72
CA ALA A 86 4.35 45.79 12.93
C ALA A 86 5.02 44.85 13.96
N LYS A 87 6.08 44.11 13.60
CA LYS A 87 6.73 43.13 14.50
C LYS A 87 7.74 43.71 15.49
N ARG A 88 8.07 45.00 15.43
CA ARG A 88 9.05 45.65 16.33
C ARG A 88 8.47 46.36 17.56
N ARG A 89 7.16 46.30 17.84
CA ARG A 89 6.54 47.07 18.95
C ARG A 89 5.75 46.30 20.02
N ARG A 90 5.84 44.97 20.10
CA ARG A 90 5.12 44.21 21.14
C ARG A 90 6.03 43.37 22.05
N THR A 91 6.84 44.07 22.84
CA THR A 91 7.35 43.58 24.14
C THR A 91 7.26 44.69 25.19
N ARG A 92 6.04 45.05 25.60
CA ARG A 92 5.75 45.68 26.91
C ARG A 92 4.24 45.93 27.07
N LYS A 93 3.57 45.15 27.92
CA LYS A 93 2.68 45.58 29.03
C LYS A 93 1.70 44.48 29.40
N GLN A 94 1.76 44.09 30.68
CA GLN A 94 0.65 43.56 31.47
C GLN A 94 -0.52 44.55 31.48
N GLY A 95 -1.73 44.02 31.66
CA GLY A 95 -2.90 44.78 32.08
C GLY A 95 -4.20 44.05 31.78
N ASP A 96 -4.93 43.73 32.85
CA ASP A 96 -6.23 43.08 32.90
C ASP A 96 -7.27 43.61 31.90
N SER A 97 -8.15 42.73 31.43
CA SER A 97 -9.58 43.01 31.32
C SER A 97 -10.37 41.75 30.92
N VAL A 98 -11.41 41.50 31.70
CA VAL A 98 -12.53 40.59 31.42
C VAL A 98 -13.32 41.19 30.26
N GLY A 99 -13.59 40.37 29.24
CA GLY A 99 -14.45 40.73 28.11
C GLY A 99 -15.16 39.49 27.60
N GLU A 100 -16.45 39.39 27.92
CA GLU A 100 -17.39 38.46 27.30
C GLU A 100 -17.58 38.85 25.83
N GLY A 101 -17.40 37.89 24.93
CA GLY A 101 -17.65 38.06 23.51
C GLY A 101 -17.95 36.72 22.87
N GLU A 102 -19.22 36.51 22.51
CA GLU A 102 -19.66 35.43 21.63
C GLU A 102 -18.90 35.50 20.30
N GLN A 103 -18.13 34.46 19.99
CA GLN A 103 -17.61 34.22 18.66
C GLN A 103 -18.02 32.83 18.19
N GLY A 104 -18.65 32.82 17.01
CA GLY A 104 -19.10 31.62 16.32
C GLY A 104 -17.98 30.60 16.18
N GLY A 105 -18.17 29.45 16.84
CA GLY A 105 -17.21 28.36 16.89
C GLY A 105 -16.95 27.78 15.50
N THR A 106 -15.75 28.00 14.99
CA THR A 106 -15.18 27.18 13.92
C THR A 106 -15.12 25.72 14.39
N LYS A 107 -15.61 24.79 13.57
CA LYS A 107 -15.46 23.34 13.83
C LYS A 107 -14.02 22.91 13.56
N LYS A 108 -13.11 23.25 14.47
CA LYS A 108 -11.81 22.57 14.56
C LYS A 108 -12.08 21.09 14.83
N TYR A 109 -11.44 20.20 14.05
CA TYR A 109 -11.26 18.82 14.47
C TYR A 109 -10.67 18.88 15.89
N ARG A 110 -11.41 18.42 16.91
CA ARG A 110 -10.84 18.20 18.24
C ARG A 110 -9.79 17.09 18.11
N GLN A 111 -8.56 17.49 17.79
CA GLN A 111 -7.38 16.79 18.29
C GLN A 111 -7.50 16.79 19.81
N ALA A 112 -7.14 15.67 20.44
CA ALA A 112 -7.16 15.56 21.90
C ALA A 112 -6.44 16.78 22.47
N LYS A 113 -7.09 17.50 23.40
CA LYS A 113 -6.37 18.44 24.25
C LYS A 113 -5.27 17.66 24.96
N GLU A 114 -4.10 18.27 25.14
CA GLU A 114 -2.98 17.69 25.90
C GLU A 114 -3.30 17.50 27.40
N ASP A 115 -4.51 17.84 27.84
CA ASP A 115 -4.99 17.51 29.17
C ASP A 115 -5.07 15.96 29.30
N ASP A 116 -4.35 15.38 30.26
CA ASP A 116 -4.17 13.92 30.55
C ASP A 116 -5.45 13.06 30.62
N THR A 117 -6.63 13.66 30.48
CA THR A 117 -7.91 12.97 30.36
C THR A 117 -8.08 12.39 28.96
N VAL A 118 -7.78 11.11 28.79
CA VAL A 118 -8.02 10.35 27.56
C VAL A 118 -9.53 10.22 27.29
N GLU A 119 -10.12 11.10 26.49
CA GLU A 119 -11.42 10.85 25.87
C GLU A 119 -11.26 9.76 24.80
N VAL A 120 -11.57 8.51 25.15
CA VAL A 120 -11.57 7.38 24.23
C VAL A 120 -12.75 7.50 23.26
N LEU A 121 -12.47 7.98 22.05
CA LEU A 121 -13.48 8.19 21.02
C LEU A 121 -13.46 7.04 20.00
N CYS A 122 -14.36 6.06 20.14
CA CYS A 122 -14.67 5.19 19.02
C CYS A 122 -15.22 6.03 17.87
N PHE A 123 -14.63 5.95 16.67
CA PHE A 123 -15.11 6.67 15.49
C PHE A 123 -16.61 6.40 15.19
N SER A 124 -17.11 5.19 15.51
CA SER A 124 -18.53 4.84 15.42
C SER A 124 -19.39 5.36 16.59
N CYS A 125 -18.82 5.58 17.77
CA CYS A 125 -19.48 6.22 18.92
C CYS A 125 -19.33 7.76 18.88
N ARG A 126 -18.48 8.32 18.00
CA ARG A 126 -18.22 9.75 17.76
C ARG A 126 -19.37 10.49 17.06
N ARG A 127 -20.51 9.83 16.80
CA ARG A 127 -21.73 10.54 16.39
C ARG A 127 -22.19 11.36 17.58
N ALA A 128 -22.21 12.68 17.40
CA ALA A 128 -22.36 13.68 18.44
C ALA A 128 -23.48 13.34 19.44
N LYS A 129 -23.22 13.64 20.72
CA LYS A 129 -24.22 13.64 21.80
C LYS A 129 -25.45 14.49 21.44
N ASP A 130 -25.29 15.42 20.49
CA ASP A 130 -26.30 16.37 20.02
C ASP A 130 -27.02 15.91 18.75
N SER A 131 -26.60 14.79 18.14
CA SER A 131 -27.35 14.13 17.06
C SER A 131 -28.22 13.01 17.62
N THR A 132 -29.27 13.40 18.33
CA THR A 132 -30.39 12.51 18.69
C THR A 132 -31.10 12.07 17.42
N VAL A 133 -30.54 11.07 16.73
CA VAL A 133 -31.32 10.29 15.75
C VAL A 133 -32.37 9.54 16.57
N GLN A 134 -33.61 10.05 16.56
CA GLN A 134 -34.75 9.32 17.09
C GLN A 134 -34.77 7.94 16.42
N ARG A 135 -34.53 6.89 17.21
CA ARG A 135 -34.74 5.53 16.72
C ARG A 135 -36.24 5.37 16.51
N PRO A 136 -36.70 4.87 15.34
CA PRO A 136 -38.13 4.64 15.13
C PRO A 136 -38.64 3.68 16.22
N MET A 137 -39.85 3.90 16.74
CA MET A 137 -40.44 3.08 17.81
C MET A 137 -40.42 1.58 17.52
N THR A 138 -40.40 1.19 16.24
CA THR A 138 -40.29 -0.21 15.80
C THR A 138 -38.96 -0.89 16.20
N ALA A 139 -37.91 -0.13 16.47
CA ALA A 139 -36.64 -0.64 16.99
C ALA A 139 -36.70 -1.00 18.49
N PHE A 140 -37.68 -0.46 19.24
CA PHE A 140 -37.91 -0.80 20.65
C PHE A 140 -38.66 -2.13 20.82
N LEU A 141 -39.46 -2.54 19.83
CA LEU A 141 -40.30 -3.76 19.91
C LEU A 141 -39.61 -5.03 19.38
N LYS A 142 -38.41 -4.93 18.80
CA LYS A 142 -37.65 -6.12 18.40
C LYS A 142 -36.93 -6.71 19.61
N LYS A 143 -37.59 -7.67 20.26
CA LYS A 143 -36.99 -8.58 21.25
C LYS A 143 -35.71 -9.17 20.65
N ALA A 144 -34.55 -8.89 21.27
CA ALA A 144 -33.28 -9.43 20.83
C ALA A 144 -33.32 -10.98 20.92
N PRO A 145 -32.78 -11.73 19.95
CA PRO A 145 -32.67 -13.17 20.07
C PRO A 145 -31.78 -13.51 21.28
N GLU A 146 -32.29 -14.37 22.15
CA GLU A 146 -31.74 -14.80 23.46
C GLU A 146 -30.48 -15.69 23.32
N ALA A 147 -29.57 -15.37 22.41
CA ALA A 147 -28.25 -16.00 22.31
C ALA A 147 -27.20 -15.03 22.86
N ALA A 148 -27.23 -14.81 24.17
CA ALA A 148 -26.24 -14.00 24.87
C ALA A 148 -25.08 -14.90 25.36
N CYS A 149 -23.87 -14.60 24.87
CA CYS A 149 -22.65 -14.98 25.56
C CYS A 149 -22.69 -14.28 26.93
N VAL A 150 -22.65 -15.04 28.03
CA VAL A 150 -22.55 -14.50 29.39
C VAL A 150 -21.19 -13.83 29.50
N ILE A 151 -21.16 -12.51 29.38
CA ILE A 151 -20.01 -11.71 29.76
C ILE A 151 -20.10 -11.57 31.28
N ASP A 152 -19.09 -12.04 32.00
CA ASP A 152 -18.97 -11.86 33.44
C ASP A 152 -18.89 -10.35 33.74
N LEU A 153 -19.92 -9.83 34.40
CA LEU A 153 -20.07 -8.41 34.74
C LEU A 153 -19.47 -8.08 36.11
N SER A 154 -18.74 -9.00 36.74
CA SER A 154 -18.19 -8.79 38.09
C SER A 154 -17.04 -7.80 38.15
N GLU A 155 -16.34 -7.52 37.04
CA GLU A 155 -15.30 -6.49 36.99
C GLU A 155 -15.89 -5.11 36.64
N PRO A 156 -15.58 -4.05 37.42
CA PRO A 156 -16.08 -2.72 37.15
C PRO A 156 -15.64 -2.26 35.76
N ALA A 157 -16.62 -2.09 34.88
CA ALA A 157 -16.40 -1.71 33.51
C ALA A 157 -15.68 -0.34 33.44
N ASP A 158 -14.42 -0.34 32.99
CA ASP A 158 -13.70 0.90 32.63
C ASP A 158 -14.60 1.85 31.79
N PRO A 159 -15.06 2.98 32.36
CA PRO A 159 -16.01 3.87 31.68
C PRO A 159 -15.43 4.47 30.39
N SER A 160 -14.12 4.34 30.15
CA SER A 160 -13.47 4.82 28.93
C SER A 160 -13.90 4.06 27.66
N ILE A 161 -14.34 2.80 27.74
CA ILE A 161 -14.60 1.99 26.53
C ILE A 161 -16.10 1.80 26.25
N CYS A 162 -16.62 2.36 25.14
CA CYS A 162 -18.05 2.19 24.77
C CYS A 162 -18.42 0.71 24.55
N ALA A 163 -19.64 0.32 24.96
CA ALA A 163 -20.12 -1.07 24.92
C ALA A 163 -20.04 -1.72 23.51
N ARG A 164 -20.07 -0.92 22.43
CA ARG A 164 -19.91 -1.42 21.06
C ARG A 164 -18.46 -1.82 20.74
N CYS A 165 -17.48 -1.16 21.32
CA CYS A 165 -16.06 -1.46 21.17
C CYS A 165 -15.59 -2.59 22.06
N ARG A 166 -16.22 -2.75 23.22
CA ARG A 166 -16.06 -3.92 24.08
C ARG A 166 -16.58 -5.20 23.46
N ARG A 167 -17.49 -5.12 22.48
CA ARG A 167 -17.92 -6.32 21.76
C ARG A 167 -16.69 -6.89 21.05
N PRO A 168 -16.33 -8.16 21.30
CA PRO A 168 -15.29 -8.83 20.54
C PRO A 168 -15.53 -8.60 19.06
N LEU A 169 -14.49 -8.59 18.23
CA LEU A 169 -14.68 -8.94 16.83
C LEU A 169 -15.33 -10.31 16.87
N TRP A 170 -16.64 -10.35 16.63
CA TRP A 170 -17.31 -11.60 16.33
C TRP A 170 -16.50 -12.14 15.17
N LYS A 171 -15.65 -13.16 15.43
CA LYS A 171 -15.09 -13.99 14.39
C LYS A 171 -16.37 -14.34 13.63
N LYS A 172 -16.57 -13.79 12.42
CA LYS A 172 -17.45 -14.45 11.47
C LYS A 172 -16.69 -15.74 11.22
N LEU A 173 -16.83 -16.69 12.16
CA LEU A 173 -16.47 -18.06 11.93
C LEU A 173 -17.13 -18.32 10.59
N PRO A 174 -16.38 -18.73 9.56
CA PRO A 174 -17.02 -19.20 8.35
C PRO A 174 -18.11 -20.13 8.87
N ARG A 175 -19.39 -19.79 8.61
CA ARG A 175 -20.51 -20.58 9.11
C ARG A 175 -20.36 -21.93 8.43
N TYR A 176 -19.61 -22.81 9.10
CA TYR A 176 -19.33 -24.13 8.63
C TYR A 176 -20.57 -24.92 9.01
N HIS A 177 -21.50 -24.96 8.07
CA HIS A 177 -22.67 -25.79 8.20
C HIS A 177 -22.24 -27.23 7.93
N ALA A 178 -21.71 -27.90 8.95
CA ALA A 178 -21.28 -29.30 8.87
C ALA A 178 -22.40 -30.22 8.34
N ALA A 179 -23.66 -29.86 8.57
CA ALA A 179 -24.83 -30.57 8.06
C ALA A 179 -25.14 -30.32 6.57
N ASP A 180 -24.72 -29.19 5.99
CA ASP A 180 -24.93 -28.91 4.56
C ASP A 180 -23.89 -29.60 3.67
N ASP A 181 -22.72 -29.93 4.22
CA ASP A 181 -21.58 -30.53 3.51
C ASP A 181 -21.70 -32.07 3.39
N ALA A 182 -22.54 -32.71 4.23
CA ALA A 182 -22.64 -34.17 4.29
C ALA A 182 -23.58 -34.78 3.25
N LEU A 183 -24.52 -34.02 2.65
CA LEU A 183 -25.64 -34.61 1.90
C LEU A 183 -26.08 -33.88 0.62
N LYS A 184 -25.55 -32.70 0.28
CA LYS A 184 -25.88 -32.04 -1.01
C LYS A 184 -25.00 -32.57 -2.15
N GLY A 185 -25.35 -33.77 -2.60
CA GLY A 185 -25.16 -34.33 -3.94
C GLY A 185 -23.77 -34.23 -4.56
N VAL A 186 -22.97 -35.30 -4.45
CA VAL A 186 -21.74 -35.58 -5.25
C VAL A 186 -20.92 -34.34 -5.63
N GLY A 187 -20.82 -33.40 -4.69
CA GLY A 187 -20.17 -32.12 -4.92
C GLY A 187 -18.72 -32.35 -5.25
N GLU A 188 -18.21 -31.54 -6.17
CA GLU A 188 -16.79 -31.54 -6.51
C GLU A 188 -15.92 -31.54 -5.26
N LEU A 189 -14.91 -32.42 -5.22
CA LEU A 189 -14.00 -32.55 -4.08
C LEU A 189 -13.47 -31.16 -3.65
N PRO A 190 -13.53 -30.78 -2.35
CA PRO A 190 -13.10 -29.45 -1.88
C PRO A 190 -11.68 -29.06 -2.32
N GLN A 191 -10.82 -30.05 -2.56
CA GLN A 191 -9.46 -29.89 -3.08
C GLN A 191 -9.45 -29.32 -4.51
N LEU A 192 -10.35 -29.74 -5.39
CA LEU A 192 -10.43 -29.29 -6.77
C LEU A 192 -10.91 -27.83 -6.85
N ALA A 193 -11.91 -27.47 -6.06
CA ALA A 193 -12.36 -26.08 -5.95
C ALA A 193 -11.21 -25.14 -5.51
N ARG A 194 -10.39 -25.58 -4.55
CA ARG A 194 -9.18 -24.86 -4.11
C ARG A 194 -8.13 -24.80 -5.21
N LEU A 195 -7.92 -25.89 -5.94
CA LEU A 195 -6.97 -25.95 -7.05
C LEU A 195 -7.34 -24.99 -8.18
N ARG A 196 -8.62 -24.89 -8.53
CA ARG A 196 -9.12 -23.90 -9.50
C ARG A 196 -8.88 -22.47 -9.05
N ALA A 197 -8.96 -22.20 -7.73
CA ALA A 197 -8.60 -20.88 -7.20
C ALA A 197 -7.11 -20.59 -7.39
N TYR A 198 -6.23 -21.57 -7.14
CA TYR A 198 -4.81 -21.44 -7.42
C TYR A 198 -4.51 -21.22 -8.90
N ARG A 199 -5.19 -21.94 -9.80
CA ARG A 199 -5.06 -21.75 -11.26
C ARG A 199 -5.40 -20.32 -11.67
N ARG A 200 -6.53 -19.77 -11.19
CA ARG A 200 -6.90 -18.37 -11.45
C ARG A 200 -5.88 -17.37 -10.90
N THR A 201 -5.29 -17.64 -9.73
CA THR A 201 -4.24 -16.79 -9.17
C THR A 201 -2.96 -16.87 -10.02
N ALA A 202 -2.60 -18.05 -10.50
CA ALA A 202 -1.45 -18.26 -11.37
C ALA A 202 -1.62 -17.53 -12.71
N GLU A 203 -2.77 -17.70 -13.36
CA GLU A 203 -3.13 -17.01 -14.61
C GLU A 203 -3.03 -15.49 -14.46
N ARG A 204 -3.60 -14.93 -13.38
CA ARG A 204 -3.53 -13.48 -13.11
C ARG A 204 -2.10 -12.98 -12.90
N GLN A 205 -1.22 -13.82 -12.37
CA GLN A 205 0.17 -13.49 -12.10
C GLN A 205 1.11 -13.87 -13.25
N GLY A 206 0.59 -14.42 -14.35
CA GLY A 206 1.42 -14.93 -15.44
C GLY A 206 2.36 -16.07 -15.01
N LEU A 207 1.97 -16.86 -14.00
CA LEU A 207 2.80 -17.93 -13.47
C LEU A 207 2.47 -19.27 -14.13
N PRO A 208 3.49 -20.08 -14.52
CA PRO A 208 3.27 -21.43 -15.01
C PRO A 208 2.49 -22.29 -14.00
N PHE A 209 1.51 -23.05 -14.49
CA PHE A 209 0.70 -23.97 -13.71
C PHE A 209 0.79 -25.37 -14.31
N THR A 210 1.78 -26.13 -13.87
CA THR A 210 2.18 -27.43 -14.44
C THR A 210 1.71 -28.62 -13.60
N ILE A 211 1.33 -28.40 -12.33
CA ILE A 211 0.86 -29.48 -11.45
C ILE A 211 -0.46 -30.10 -11.94
N SER A 212 -0.50 -31.43 -12.03
CA SER A 212 -1.72 -32.17 -12.38
C SER A 212 -2.73 -32.18 -11.23
N GLU A 213 -4.03 -32.25 -11.55
CA GLU A 213 -5.09 -32.25 -10.53
C GLU A 213 -4.99 -33.45 -9.58
N ARG A 214 -4.64 -34.62 -10.13
CA ARG A 214 -4.41 -35.86 -9.36
C ARG A 214 -3.26 -35.68 -8.37
N SER A 215 -2.13 -35.15 -8.81
CA SER A 215 -0.95 -34.94 -7.97
C SER A 215 -1.21 -33.89 -6.89
N ALA A 216 -1.83 -32.76 -7.25
CA ALA A 216 -2.23 -31.74 -6.29
C ALA A 216 -3.17 -32.28 -5.21
N CYS A 217 -4.20 -33.06 -5.59
CA CYS A 217 -5.12 -33.66 -4.64
C CYS A 217 -4.44 -34.68 -3.72
N ALA A 218 -3.55 -35.50 -4.25
CA ALA A 218 -2.74 -36.43 -3.44
C ALA A 218 -1.83 -35.66 -2.46
N MET A 219 -1.19 -34.59 -2.93
CA MET A 219 -0.35 -33.73 -2.12
C MET A 219 -1.13 -33.08 -0.96
N MET A 220 -2.32 -32.54 -1.21
CA MET A 220 -3.19 -31.95 -0.18
C MET A 220 -3.62 -32.94 0.92
N ARG A 221 -3.53 -34.25 0.70
CA ARG A 221 -3.85 -35.29 1.69
C ARG A 221 -2.65 -35.69 2.57
N ARG A 222 -1.44 -35.28 2.21
CA ARG A 222 -0.24 -35.53 3.01
C ARG A 222 -0.22 -34.63 4.26
N ALA A 223 0.58 -34.99 5.26
CA ALA A 223 0.79 -34.16 6.44
C ALA A 223 1.33 -32.77 6.07
N CYS A 224 1.02 -31.76 6.88
CA CYS A 224 1.49 -30.40 6.68
C CYS A 224 3.02 -30.36 6.74
N LEU A 225 3.65 -29.76 5.73
CA LEU A 225 5.11 -29.62 5.67
C LEU A 225 5.67 -28.91 6.91
N GLY A 226 5.08 -27.79 7.32
CA GLY A 226 5.54 -27.00 8.47
C GLY A 226 5.39 -27.72 9.81
N CYS A 227 4.15 -27.90 10.29
CA CYS A 227 3.90 -28.42 11.64
C CYS A 227 3.74 -29.95 11.74
N GLY A 228 3.81 -30.69 10.64
CA GLY A 228 3.62 -32.16 10.64
C GLY A 228 2.19 -32.63 10.87
N ALA A 229 1.21 -31.74 11.06
CA ALA A 229 -0.17 -32.12 11.32
C ALA A 229 -0.78 -32.93 10.16
N ALA A 230 -1.46 -34.03 10.47
CA ALA A 230 -2.20 -34.83 9.50
C ALA A 230 -3.22 -33.97 8.72
N ALA A 231 -3.46 -34.32 7.46
CA ALA A 231 -4.43 -33.60 6.64
C ALA A 231 -5.84 -33.78 7.21
N PRO A 232 -6.65 -32.70 7.29
CA PRO A 232 -8.08 -32.86 7.54
C PRO A 232 -8.74 -33.59 6.37
N SER A 233 -9.98 -34.06 6.53
CA SER A 233 -10.76 -34.73 5.46
C SER A 233 -10.80 -33.93 4.14
N ARG A 234 -10.91 -32.60 4.23
CA ARG A 234 -10.89 -31.67 3.09
C ARG A 234 -9.49 -31.40 2.49
N GLY A 235 -8.43 -31.99 3.03
CA GLY A 235 -7.04 -31.74 2.69
C GLY A 235 -6.50 -30.37 3.15
N HIS A 236 -5.18 -30.29 3.25
CA HIS A 236 -4.42 -29.05 3.46
C HIS A 236 -4.44 -28.14 2.22
N GLY A 237 -4.01 -26.88 2.39
CA GLY A 237 -3.70 -26.01 1.25
C GLY A 237 -2.36 -26.38 0.62
N LEU A 238 -2.02 -25.72 -0.48
CA LEU A 238 -0.68 -25.79 -1.08
C LEU A 238 0.08 -24.50 -0.79
N THR A 239 1.34 -24.66 -0.40
CA THR A 239 2.29 -23.57 -0.23
C THR A 239 3.41 -23.68 -1.26
N ARG A 240 3.89 -22.53 -1.75
CA ARG A 240 5.00 -22.47 -2.71
C ARG A 240 6.35 -22.36 -1.99
N LEU A 241 7.32 -23.16 -2.40
CA LEU A 241 8.62 -23.31 -1.76
C LEU A 241 9.68 -22.31 -2.22
N ARG A 242 9.36 -21.49 -3.23
CA ARG A 242 10.26 -20.53 -3.87
C ARG A 242 11.39 -21.22 -4.65
N ARG A 243 11.04 -22.27 -5.37
CA ARG A 243 11.92 -23.04 -6.24
C ARG A 243 11.44 -22.90 -7.68
N TRP A 244 12.38 -22.69 -8.59
CA TRP A 244 12.14 -22.75 -10.03
C TRP A 244 12.70 -24.08 -10.55
N PRO A 245 11.84 -25.00 -11.02
CA PRO A 245 12.30 -26.25 -11.62
C PRO A 245 13.25 -25.97 -12.79
N LYS A 246 14.36 -26.74 -12.89
CA LYS A 246 15.37 -26.58 -13.95
C LYS A 246 14.80 -26.69 -15.37
N ARG A 247 13.67 -27.39 -15.53
CA ARG A 247 12.95 -27.53 -16.82
C ARG A 247 12.26 -26.25 -17.29
N ILE A 248 12.04 -25.26 -16.40
CA ILE A 248 11.41 -23.99 -16.76
C ILE A 248 12.53 -22.99 -17.03
N PRO A 249 12.69 -22.53 -18.28
CA PRO A 249 13.78 -21.63 -18.63
C PRO A 249 13.64 -20.29 -17.90
N PRO A 250 14.76 -19.58 -17.60
CA PRO A 250 14.72 -18.26 -16.97
C PRO A 250 13.84 -17.25 -17.72
N ALA A 251 13.78 -17.33 -19.06
CA ALA A 251 12.93 -16.48 -19.89
C ALA A 251 11.41 -16.65 -19.64
N ALA A 252 10.98 -17.75 -19.00
CA ALA A 252 9.59 -17.97 -18.60
C ALA A 252 9.28 -17.46 -17.18
N ARG A 253 10.28 -16.92 -16.45
CA ARG A 253 10.07 -16.30 -15.14
C ARG A 253 9.45 -14.90 -15.36
N PRO A 254 8.29 -14.60 -14.79
CA PRO A 254 7.71 -13.26 -14.95
C PRO A 254 8.55 -12.25 -14.17
N ALA A 255 8.87 -11.12 -14.81
CA ALA A 255 9.65 -10.03 -14.23
C ALA A 255 9.08 -9.55 -12.89
N ARG A 256 7.75 -9.58 -12.72
CA ARG A 256 7.08 -9.23 -11.45
C ARG A 256 6.35 -10.43 -10.86
N GLY A 257 6.56 -10.68 -9.57
CA GLY A 257 5.83 -11.70 -8.81
C GLY A 257 6.31 -13.15 -9.00
N GLY A 258 7.37 -13.37 -9.80
CA GLY A 258 8.04 -14.66 -9.98
C GLY A 258 8.77 -15.18 -8.74
N PHE A 259 9.01 -14.34 -7.74
CA PHE A 259 9.78 -14.65 -6.53
C PHE A 259 9.29 -15.88 -5.72
N MET A 260 8.03 -16.28 -5.90
CA MET A 260 7.46 -17.45 -5.22
C MET A 260 7.50 -18.73 -6.06
N GLY A 261 7.92 -18.64 -7.32
CA GLY A 261 7.96 -19.76 -8.26
C GLY A 261 6.58 -20.17 -8.80
N PRO A 262 6.58 -21.12 -9.75
CA PRO A 262 5.40 -21.61 -10.45
C PRO A 262 4.58 -22.58 -9.59
N TYR A 263 3.35 -22.91 -10.03
CA TYR A 263 2.55 -23.98 -9.44
C TYR A 263 2.98 -25.32 -10.04
N ASP A 264 4.10 -25.82 -9.55
CA ASP A 264 4.78 -27.01 -10.03
C ASP A 264 5.01 -28.00 -8.88
N GLU A 265 5.06 -29.31 -9.18
CA GLU A 265 5.22 -30.37 -8.18
C GLU A 265 6.50 -30.22 -7.32
N GLU A 266 7.59 -29.70 -7.88
CA GLU A 266 8.86 -29.49 -7.15
C GLU A 266 8.84 -28.23 -6.28
N ASN A 267 7.95 -27.29 -6.60
CA ASN A 267 7.81 -26.02 -5.87
C ASN A 267 6.62 -26.02 -4.91
N LEU A 268 5.82 -27.09 -4.86
CA LEU A 268 4.62 -27.14 -4.04
C LEU A 268 4.76 -28.13 -2.89
N ALA A 269 4.14 -27.77 -1.76
CA ALA A 269 4.02 -28.65 -0.62
C ALA A 269 2.68 -28.44 0.11
N PRO A 270 2.17 -29.47 0.79
CA PRO A 270 0.98 -29.31 1.62
C PRO A 270 1.28 -28.45 2.85
N ALA A 271 0.40 -27.51 3.16
CA ALA A 271 0.50 -26.70 4.37
C ALA A 271 -0.88 -26.45 4.98
N CYS A 272 -0.97 -26.58 6.31
CA CYS A 272 -2.14 -26.11 7.02
C CYS A 272 -2.27 -24.59 6.86
N SER A 273 -3.48 -24.06 7.06
CA SER A 273 -3.74 -22.63 6.87
C SER A 273 -2.84 -21.73 7.72
N MET A 274 -2.50 -22.16 8.94
CA MET A 274 -1.64 -21.41 9.84
C MET A 274 -0.19 -21.37 9.35
N CYS A 275 0.42 -22.52 9.05
CA CYS A 275 1.75 -22.59 8.44
C CYS A 275 1.85 -21.80 7.13
N ASN A 276 0.85 -21.90 6.25
CA ASN A 276 0.89 -21.19 4.97
C ASN A 276 0.88 -19.66 5.17
N MET A 277 0.08 -19.16 6.11
CA MET A 277 0.03 -17.73 6.45
C MET A 277 1.31 -17.27 7.17
N MET A 278 1.80 -18.04 8.15
CA MET A 278 3.03 -17.71 8.89
C MET A 278 4.26 -17.72 7.98
N LYS A 279 4.35 -18.68 7.05
CA LYS A 279 5.44 -18.73 6.06
C LYS A 279 5.41 -17.49 5.17
N GLY A 280 4.24 -17.14 4.64
CA GLY A 280 4.10 -16.07 3.66
C GLY A 280 5.13 -16.23 2.52
N TYR A 281 5.93 -15.18 2.32
CA TYR A 281 6.98 -15.10 1.30
C TYR A 281 8.34 -15.67 1.74
N ARG A 282 8.48 -16.21 2.95
CA ARG A 282 9.74 -16.77 3.44
C ARG A 282 10.09 -18.08 2.71
N THR A 283 11.38 -18.40 2.66
CA THR A 283 11.83 -19.76 2.35
C THR A 283 11.36 -20.72 3.46
N LEU A 284 11.34 -22.02 3.17
CA LEU A 284 10.99 -23.02 4.20
C LEU A 284 11.94 -22.92 5.41
N ARG A 285 13.25 -22.83 5.14
CA ARG A 285 14.26 -22.70 6.19
C ARG A 285 14.05 -21.44 7.04
N GLY A 286 13.88 -20.28 6.40
CA GLY A 286 13.64 -19.03 7.12
C GLY A 286 12.37 -19.07 7.97
N PHE A 287 11.30 -19.70 7.48
CA PHE A 287 10.08 -19.92 8.25
C PHE A 287 10.32 -20.83 9.48
N VAL A 288 11.01 -21.96 9.31
CA VAL A 288 11.29 -22.90 10.40
C VAL A 288 12.22 -22.27 11.44
N GLU A 289 13.27 -21.56 11.02
CA GLU A 289 14.20 -20.90 11.93
C GLU A 289 13.53 -19.76 12.71
N CYS A 290 12.63 -18.99 12.09
CA CYS A 290 11.77 -18.05 12.82
C CYS A 290 10.93 -18.76 13.90
N CYS A 291 10.31 -19.89 13.58
CA CYS A 291 9.50 -20.65 14.54
C CYS A 291 10.35 -21.24 15.67
N ARG A 292 11.53 -21.78 15.35
CA ARG A 292 12.49 -22.29 16.34
C ARG A 292 12.93 -21.19 17.30
N HIS A 293 13.32 -20.02 16.79
CA HIS A 293 13.74 -18.92 17.63
C HIS A 293 12.62 -18.43 18.58
N ILE A 294 11.40 -18.23 18.06
CA ILE A 294 10.25 -17.85 18.89
C ILE A 294 9.96 -18.94 19.94
N ALA A 295 9.99 -20.22 19.55
CA ALA A 295 9.77 -21.33 20.47
C ALA A 295 10.82 -21.38 21.58
N THR A 296 12.10 -21.15 21.27
CA THR A 296 13.21 -21.05 22.24
C THR A 296 12.98 -19.92 23.25
N LYS A 297 12.41 -18.78 22.84
CA LYS A 297 12.17 -17.65 23.75
C LYS A 297 10.96 -17.83 24.68
N HIS A 298 10.02 -18.70 24.34
CA HIS A 298 8.75 -18.88 25.06
C HIS A 298 8.51 -20.29 25.61
N THR A 299 9.49 -21.19 25.56
CA THR A 299 9.36 -22.55 26.10
C THR A 299 10.45 -22.77 27.14
N GLU A 300 10.09 -22.68 28.41
CA GLU A 300 11.01 -22.98 29.51
C GLU A 300 11.51 -24.43 29.39
N GLY A 301 12.83 -24.62 29.43
CA GLY A 301 13.46 -25.94 29.36
C GLY A 301 13.70 -26.51 27.96
N GLU A 302 13.18 -25.90 26.89
CA GLU A 302 13.42 -26.36 25.50
C GLU A 302 14.14 -25.28 24.69
N SER A 303 15.30 -25.62 24.12
CA SER A 303 16.02 -24.76 23.17
C SER A 303 16.01 -25.39 21.77
N PHE A 304 15.48 -24.66 20.80
CA PHE A 304 15.44 -25.06 19.40
C PHE A 304 16.46 -24.30 18.54
N GLY A 305 17.31 -23.48 19.16
CA GLY A 305 18.27 -22.60 18.50
C GLY A 305 17.82 -21.13 18.45
N ASP A 306 18.80 -20.25 18.24
CA ASP A 306 18.62 -18.80 18.19
C ASP A 306 18.91 -18.24 16.79
N TYR A 307 17.94 -17.53 16.22
CA TYR A 307 17.99 -17.01 14.85
C TYR A 307 17.52 -15.54 14.76
N PRO A 308 18.09 -14.59 15.53
CA PRO A 308 17.64 -13.19 15.54
C PRO A 308 17.77 -12.49 14.16
N GLN A 309 18.73 -12.93 13.34
CA GLN A 309 18.99 -12.42 11.99
C GLN A 309 17.86 -12.72 10.98
N ARG A 310 16.95 -13.67 11.27
CA ARG A 310 15.83 -14.02 10.37
C ARG A 310 14.66 -13.04 10.45
N PHE A 311 14.68 -12.12 11.41
CA PHE A 311 13.69 -11.07 11.56
C PHE A 311 14.24 -9.78 10.94
N ARG A 312 13.54 -9.24 9.95
CA ARG A 312 13.94 -8.00 9.28
C ARG A 312 13.84 -6.80 10.20
N ASP A 313 14.67 -5.80 9.93
CA ASP A 313 14.58 -4.52 10.61
C ASP A 313 13.44 -3.67 10.03
N ASN A 314 12.60 -3.13 10.92
CA ASN A 314 11.59 -2.17 10.54
C ASN A 314 12.15 -0.77 10.76
N VAL A 315 12.57 -0.14 9.67
CA VAL A 315 13.16 1.20 9.66
C VAL A 315 12.13 2.30 9.86
N SER A 316 10.84 2.00 9.64
CA SER A 316 9.76 2.98 9.79
C SER A 316 9.27 3.07 11.25
N ARG A 317 9.57 4.20 11.91
CA ARG A 317 9.00 4.51 13.23
C ARG A 317 7.52 4.87 13.07
N ARG A 318 6.64 4.02 13.57
CA ARG A 318 5.19 4.28 13.55
C ARG A 318 4.79 5.19 14.71
N SER A 319 4.08 6.28 14.40
CA SER A 319 3.46 7.13 15.41
C SER A 319 2.13 6.54 15.87
N ARG A 320 1.65 6.93 17.06
CA ARG A 320 0.30 6.61 17.53
C ARG A 320 -0.77 7.10 16.54
N SER A 321 -0.59 8.28 15.95
CA SER A 321 -1.51 8.83 14.96
C SER A 321 -1.67 7.93 13.73
N CYS A 322 -0.59 7.28 13.27
CA CYS A 322 -0.61 6.30 12.18
C CYS A 322 -1.57 5.13 12.49
N TYR A 323 -1.59 4.64 13.72
CA TYR A 323 -2.52 3.58 14.13
C TYR A 323 -3.97 4.04 14.25
N ILE A 324 -4.21 5.33 14.51
CA ILE A 324 -5.55 5.91 14.56
C ILE A 324 -6.09 6.14 13.15
N THR A 325 -5.26 6.67 12.24
CA THR A 325 -5.68 7.07 10.88
C THR A 325 -5.65 5.93 9.87
N GLN A 326 -4.62 5.07 9.89
CA GLN A 326 -4.46 3.97 8.93
C GLN A 326 -5.27 2.72 9.28
N SER A 327 -6.08 2.75 10.33
CA SER A 327 -7.06 1.68 10.55
C SER A 327 -8.17 1.80 9.49
N SER A 328 -7.87 1.34 8.27
CA SER A 328 -8.78 1.22 7.13
C SER A 328 -10.05 0.42 7.46
N THR A 329 -9.99 -0.35 8.55
CA THR A 329 -11.16 -0.76 9.30
C THR A 329 -11.43 0.29 10.38
N HIS A 330 -12.42 1.18 10.19
CA HIS A 330 -12.94 2.16 11.15
C HIS A 330 -13.43 1.57 12.50
N THR A 331 -12.99 0.36 12.84
CA THR A 331 -13.43 -0.47 13.96
C THR A 331 -12.40 -0.62 15.06
N LYS A 332 -11.14 -0.22 14.87
CA LYS A 332 -10.14 -0.32 15.92
C LYS A 332 -10.16 0.94 16.78
N THR A 333 -10.32 0.76 18.07
CA THR A 333 -10.30 1.85 19.05
C THR A 333 -9.00 1.84 19.80
N HIS A 334 -8.57 3.02 20.23
CA HIS A 334 -7.33 3.21 20.97
C HIS A 334 -7.69 3.79 22.33
N SER A 335 -7.32 3.12 23.41
CA SER A 335 -7.36 3.67 24.78
C SER A 335 -5.99 4.08 25.29
N LEU A 336 -4.92 3.86 24.51
CA LEU A 336 -3.56 4.25 24.85
C LEU A 336 -3.36 5.78 24.80
N THR A 337 -2.66 6.33 25.79
CA THR A 337 -2.03 7.66 25.70
C THR A 337 -0.82 7.64 24.75
N ASN A 338 -0.24 8.80 24.43
CA ASN A 338 0.99 8.85 23.63
C ASN A 338 2.19 8.27 24.41
N GLU A 339 2.24 8.51 25.71
CA GLU A 339 3.27 8.07 26.65
C GLU A 339 3.22 6.54 26.79
N GLN A 340 2.03 5.98 27.00
CA GLN A 340 1.80 4.53 27.04
C GLN A 340 2.18 3.88 25.70
N PHE A 341 1.77 4.48 24.57
CA PHE A 341 2.16 3.99 23.24
C PHE A 341 3.68 3.94 23.10
N ASN A 342 4.37 5.05 23.40
CA ASN A 342 5.82 5.16 23.31
C ASN A 342 6.54 4.19 24.26
N ALA A 343 6.01 4.00 25.47
CA ALA A 343 6.54 3.08 26.46
C ALA A 343 6.38 1.61 26.04
N ILE A 344 5.32 1.25 25.31
CA ILE A 344 5.18 -0.11 24.77
C ILE A 344 6.13 -0.30 23.60
N VAL A 345 6.11 0.56 22.57
CA VAL A 345 6.91 0.34 21.34
C VAL A 345 8.43 0.45 21.56
N SER A 346 8.88 1.03 22.68
CA SER A 346 10.28 1.06 23.09
C SER A 346 10.76 -0.23 23.78
N GLN A 347 9.86 -1.16 24.10
CA GLN A 347 10.22 -2.48 24.63
C GLN A 347 10.74 -3.38 23.51
N ARG A 348 11.49 -4.43 23.89
CA ARG A 348 11.85 -5.52 22.98
C ARG A 348 10.61 -6.22 22.44
N CYS A 349 10.68 -6.75 21.23
CA CYS A 349 9.60 -7.52 20.63
C CYS A 349 9.22 -8.66 21.57
N TYR A 350 7.94 -8.77 21.91
CA TYR A 350 7.45 -9.79 22.84
C TYR A 350 7.74 -11.21 22.35
N TYR A 351 7.71 -11.43 21.02
CA TYR A 351 7.80 -12.77 20.41
C TYR A 351 9.23 -13.25 20.14
N CYS A 352 10.07 -12.40 19.56
CA CYS A 352 11.44 -12.75 19.18
C CYS A 352 12.50 -12.06 20.03
N HIS A 353 12.11 -11.24 21.00
CA HIS A 353 13.01 -10.46 21.86
C HIS A 353 13.96 -9.51 21.10
N LYS A 354 13.69 -9.19 19.82
CA LYS A 354 14.46 -8.19 19.08
C LYS A 354 14.27 -6.79 19.70
N GLU A 355 15.38 -6.16 20.05
CA GLU A 355 15.39 -4.84 20.68
C GLU A 355 15.17 -3.72 19.66
N PRO A 356 14.42 -2.66 20.01
CA PRO A 356 14.38 -1.46 19.20
C PRO A 356 15.74 -0.77 19.26
N ARG A 357 16.19 -0.26 18.11
CA ARG A 357 17.51 0.32 17.92
C ARG A 357 17.38 1.62 17.16
N LYS A 358 18.11 2.66 17.58
CA LYS A 358 18.13 3.93 16.85
C LYS A 358 18.96 3.77 15.56
N PRO A 359 18.67 4.52 14.50
CA PRO A 359 19.55 4.58 13.34
C PRO A 359 20.98 4.96 13.78
N LYS A 360 21.96 4.46 13.03
CA LYS A 360 23.40 4.68 13.22
C LYS A 360 24.00 4.05 14.49
N THR A 361 23.30 3.11 15.15
CA THR A 361 23.80 2.46 16.37
C THR A 361 24.88 1.42 16.04
N ASN A 362 24.68 0.62 15.00
CA ASN A 362 25.61 -0.44 14.59
C ASN A 362 26.57 -0.03 13.46
N GLY A 363 26.68 1.27 13.16
CA GLY A 363 27.46 1.80 12.04
C GLY A 363 26.66 2.81 11.21
N PRO A 364 27.31 3.55 10.30
CA PRO A 364 26.67 4.63 9.53
C PRO A 364 25.50 4.15 8.65
N GLU A 365 25.55 2.90 8.17
CA GLU A 365 24.53 2.27 7.32
C GLU A 365 23.33 1.69 8.11
N ASP A 366 23.41 1.64 9.45
CA ASP A 366 22.35 1.07 10.27
C ASP A 366 21.11 1.96 10.25
N ARG A 367 20.07 1.55 9.50
CA ARG A 367 18.79 2.25 9.45
C ARG A 367 17.95 2.07 10.74
N GLY A 368 18.42 1.30 11.71
CA GLY A 368 17.77 1.08 13.01
C GLY A 368 16.63 0.07 12.98
N HIS A 369 15.98 -0.13 14.13
CA HIS A 369 14.84 -1.03 14.30
C HIS A 369 13.76 -0.41 15.19
N PHE A 370 12.52 -0.37 14.71
CA PHE A 370 11.37 0.08 15.48
C PHE A 370 10.30 -1.01 15.59
N ASN A 371 9.90 -1.32 16.82
CA ASN A 371 8.75 -2.16 17.08
C ASN A 371 7.44 -1.39 16.85
N GLY A 372 6.38 -2.14 16.55
CA GLY A 372 5.02 -1.64 16.52
C GLY A 372 4.18 -2.23 17.64
N LEU A 373 2.88 -1.99 17.59
CA LEU A 373 1.89 -2.64 18.46
C LEU A 373 1.31 -3.90 17.83
N ASP A 374 1.22 -4.95 18.64
CA ASP A 374 0.41 -6.13 18.37
C ASP A 374 -0.58 -6.39 19.52
N ARG A 375 -1.72 -7.00 19.18
CA ARG A 375 -2.76 -7.36 20.16
C ARG A 375 -2.59 -8.82 20.54
N LEU A 376 -2.53 -9.11 21.83
CA LEU A 376 -2.42 -10.48 22.33
C LEU A 376 -3.60 -11.33 21.84
N ASP A 377 -4.81 -10.78 21.97
CA ASP A 377 -6.04 -11.31 21.39
C ASP A 377 -6.44 -10.49 20.13
N SER A 378 -6.43 -11.14 18.97
CA SER A 378 -6.78 -10.50 17.70
C SER A 378 -8.26 -10.16 17.60
N THR A 379 -9.11 -10.82 18.40
CA THR A 379 -10.54 -10.53 18.51
C THR A 379 -10.81 -9.23 19.25
N ASN A 380 -9.90 -8.80 20.13
CA ASN A 380 -10.03 -7.50 20.77
C ASN A 380 -9.85 -6.38 19.73
N ARG A 381 -10.81 -5.46 19.65
CA ARG A 381 -10.75 -4.29 18.75
C ARG A 381 -9.93 -3.15 19.32
N VAL A 382 -9.79 -3.12 20.64
CA VAL A 382 -9.22 -2.00 21.37
C VAL A 382 -7.74 -2.27 21.60
N TYR A 383 -6.90 -1.29 21.29
CA TYR A 383 -5.53 -1.27 21.79
C TYR A 383 -5.54 -0.65 23.18
N ALA A 384 -5.27 -1.48 24.20
CA ALA A 384 -5.15 -1.08 25.60
C ALA A 384 -3.84 -1.65 26.20
N CYS A 385 -3.34 -1.05 27.27
CA CYS A 385 -2.02 -1.36 27.84
C CYS A 385 -1.86 -2.84 28.25
N ASP A 386 -2.94 -3.45 28.70
CA ASP A 386 -3.03 -4.84 29.18
C ASP A 386 -3.16 -5.88 28.04
N THR A 387 -3.65 -5.45 26.87
CA THR A 387 -4.00 -6.33 25.75
C THR A 387 -3.07 -6.16 24.56
N THR A 388 -2.07 -5.29 24.68
CA THR A 388 -1.13 -4.95 23.61
C THR A 388 0.31 -5.09 24.06
N VAL A 389 1.16 -5.52 23.13
CA VAL A 389 2.60 -5.71 23.36
C VAL A 389 3.41 -5.12 22.21
N ALA A 390 4.69 -4.87 22.46
CA ALA A 390 5.66 -4.55 21.42
C ALA A 390 5.85 -5.75 20.49
N ALA A 391 5.80 -5.54 19.18
CA ALA A 391 6.11 -6.58 18.21
C ALA A 391 6.81 -6.01 16.98
N CYS A 392 7.85 -6.70 16.51
CA CYS A 392 8.44 -6.40 15.21
C CYS A 392 7.46 -6.76 14.09
N GLY A 393 7.62 -6.15 12.91
CA GLY A 393 6.70 -6.34 11.79
C GLY A 393 6.58 -7.80 11.36
N ASP A 394 7.69 -8.54 11.38
CA ASP A 394 7.74 -9.95 10.99
C ASP A 394 6.95 -10.86 11.93
N CYS A 395 7.09 -10.69 13.25
CA CYS A 395 6.31 -11.47 14.23
C CYS A 395 4.81 -11.14 14.16
N ASN A 396 4.47 -9.85 14.00
CA ASN A 396 3.08 -9.41 13.87
C ASN A 396 2.42 -10.01 12.61
N ILE A 397 3.14 -10.04 11.48
CA ILE A 397 2.68 -10.71 10.25
C ILE A 397 2.52 -12.21 10.46
N MET A 398 3.46 -12.88 11.14
CA MET A 398 3.37 -14.32 11.40
C MET A 398 2.17 -14.67 12.29
N LYS A 399 1.94 -13.92 13.38
CA LYS A 399 0.79 -14.11 14.27
C LYS A 399 -0.53 -13.80 13.57
N TYR A 400 -0.55 -12.76 12.75
CA TYR A 400 -1.69 -12.35 11.93
C TYR A 400 -2.99 -12.14 12.73
N ARG A 401 -3.86 -13.16 12.78
CA ARG A 401 -5.16 -13.12 13.46
C ARG A 401 -5.29 -14.18 14.55
N TRP A 402 -4.23 -14.95 14.78
CA TRP A 402 -4.22 -16.05 15.73
C TRP A 402 -4.10 -15.50 17.15
N ASP A 403 -4.63 -16.27 18.09
CA ASP A 403 -4.54 -15.96 19.51
C ASP A 403 -3.13 -16.30 20.01
N LEU A 404 -2.67 -15.63 21.07
CA LEU A 404 -1.29 -15.72 21.55
C LEU A 404 -0.82 -17.18 21.74
N GLU A 405 -1.57 -17.93 22.56
CA GLU A 405 -1.22 -19.30 22.91
C GLU A 405 -1.24 -20.23 21.68
N GLU A 406 -2.22 -20.06 20.80
CA GLU A 406 -2.30 -20.84 19.55
C GLU A 406 -1.06 -20.59 18.68
N PHE A 407 -0.61 -19.33 18.59
CA PHE A 407 0.57 -18.95 17.83
C PHE A 407 1.85 -19.54 18.42
N LEU A 408 2.08 -19.37 19.72
CA LEU A 408 3.28 -19.89 20.39
C LEU A 408 3.35 -21.42 20.33
N GLU A 409 2.24 -22.10 20.60
CA GLU A 409 2.18 -23.56 20.49
C GLU A 409 2.39 -24.04 19.05
N HIS A 410 1.93 -23.28 18.05
CA HIS A 410 2.19 -23.64 16.66
C HIS A 410 3.67 -23.49 16.28
N CYS A 411 4.34 -22.42 16.74
CA CYS A 411 5.79 -22.26 16.59
C CYS A 411 6.54 -23.45 17.22
N ARG A 412 6.13 -23.88 18.42
CA ARG A 412 6.69 -25.05 19.11
C ARG A 412 6.49 -26.36 18.32
N LYS A 413 5.30 -26.59 17.75
CA LYS A 413 5.03 -27.75 16.89
C LYS A 413 5.92 -27.78 15.65
N VAL A 414 6.09 -26.64 14.98
CA VAL A 414 7.01 -26.53 13.83
C VAL A 414 8.44 -26.81 14.27
N ALA A 415 8.89 -26.23 15.39
CA ALA A 415 10.23 -26.41 15.91
C ALA A 415 10.54 -27.89 16.22
N ARG A 416 9.65 -28.58 16.93
CA ARG A 416 9.76 -30.02 17.23
C ARG A 416 9.70 -30.89 15.98
N ASN A 417 8.81 -30.60 15.02
CA ASN A 417 8.72 -31.36 13.77
C ASN A 417 10.04 -31.33 12.96
N TYR A 418 10.82 -30.26 13.10
CA TYR A 418 12.11 -30.12 12.44
C TYR A 418 13.31 -30.39 13.36
N GLN A 419 13.12 -30.84 14.60
CA GLN A 419 14.24 -31.16 15.48
C GLN A 419 15.09 -32.30 14.90
N GLY A 420 16.40 -32.09 14.81
CA GLY A 420 17.33 -33.04 14.20
C GLY A 420 17.25 -33.17 12.67
N LYS A 421 16.40 -32.38 12.00
CA LYS A 421 16.35 -32.35 10.53
C LYS A 421 17.22 -31.22 10.01
N GLU A 422 18.17 -31.56 9.13
CA GLU A 422 18.90 -30.58 8.34
C GLU A 422 17.98 -29.96 7.30
N LEU A 423 18.04 -28.64 7.17
CA LEU A 423 17.28 -27.87 6.20
C LEU A 423 18.24 -27.44 5.12
N GLU A 424 18.28 -28.18 4.02
CA GLU A 424 19.00 -27.78 2.82
C GLU A 424 18.54 -26.37 2.42
N GLU A 425 19.46 -25.41 2.47
CA GLU A 425 19.29 -24.19 1.71
C GLU A 425 19.35 -24.61 0.24
N PRO A 426 18.35 -24.31 -0.59
CA PRO A 426 18.59 -24.38 -2.02
C PRO A 426 19.84 -23.54 -2.24
N GLU A 427 20.87 -24.14 -2.84
CA GLU A 427 22.06 -23.41 -3.26
C GLU A 427 21.54 -22.13 -3.88
N ALA A 428 21.79 -21.01 -3.21
CA ALA A 428 21.38 -19.73 -3.72
C ALA A 428 22.16 -19.64 -5.03
N GLU A 429 21.52 -19.95 -6.15
CA GLU A 429 21.86 -19.31 -7.40
C GLU A 429 21.84 -17.84 -7.01
N VAL A 430 23.04 -17.30 -6.78
CA VAL A 430 23.27 -15.93 -6.31
C VAL A 430 22.66 -15.07 -7.40
N GLU A 431 21.38 -14.73 -7.25
CA GLU A 431 20.71 -13.74 -8.09
C GLU A 431 21.30 -12.40 -7.66
N GLU A 432 22.50 -12.12 -8.19
CA GLU A 432 23.31 -10.90 -8.08
C GLU A 432 22.56 -9.65 -8.58
N SER A 433 21.28 -9.79 -8.98
CA SER A 433 20.46 -8.75 -9.60
C SER A 433 19.55 -7.99 -8.63
N ASP A 434 19.15 -8.56 -7.49
CA ASP A 434 18.17 -7.89 -6.60
C ASP A 434 18.83 -6.78 -5.74
N GLU A 435 20.14 -6.87 -5.48
CA GLU A 435 20.91 -5.77 -4.86
C GLU A 435 21.23 -4.67 -5.88
N ALA A 436 21.47 -5.02 -7.15
CA ALA A 436 21.72 -4.07 -8.22
C ALA A 436 20.47 -3.21 -8.54
N GLU A 437 19.27 -3.80 -8.56
CA GLU A 437 18.04 -3.05 -8.88
C GLU A 437 17.61 -2.09 -7.73
N GLN A 438 18.05 -2.34 -6.49
CA GLN A 438 17.89 -1.38 -5.39
C GLN A 438 19.00 -0.32 -5.37
N ALA A 439 20.24 -0.67 -5.73
CA ALA A 439 21.34 0.29 -5.83
C ALA A 439 21.15 1.28 -6.99
N GLU A 440 20.72 0.81 -8.18
CA GLU A 440 20.53 1.68 -9.35
C GLU A 440 19.34 2.65 -9.20
N ALA A 441 18.34 2.31 -8.37
CA ALA A 441 17.26 3.24 -8.02
C ALA A 441 17.69 4.29 -6.98
N GLU A 442 18.67 3.98 -6.13
CA GLU A 442 19.22 4.89 -5.12
C GLU A 442 20.27 5.84 -5.74
N ASP A 443 21.13 5.38 -6.68
CA ASP A 443 22.09 6.23 -7.40
C ASP A 443 21.41 7.28 -8.31
N ALA A 444 20.20 6.99 -8.79
CA ALA A 444 19.42 7.95 -9.59
C ALA A 444 18.81 9.10 -8.77
N GLU A 445 18.56 8.92 -7.46
CA GLU A 445 18.13 10.01 -6.57
C GLU A 445 19.33 10.82 -6.04
N GLU A 446 20.50 10.19 -5.82
CA GLU A 446 21.69 10.90 -5.32
C GLU A 446 22.40 11.72 -6.43
N ALA A 447 22.26 11.33 -7.70
CA ALA A 447 22.78 12.10 -8.84
C ALA A 447 22.03 13.42 -9.12
N GLU A 448 20.82 13.63 -8.58
CA GLU A 448 20.11 14.92 -8.67
C GLU A 448 20.51 15.91 -7.56
N GLU A 449 21.19 15.47 -6.48
CA GLU A 449 21.60 16.35 -5.36
C GLU A 449 23.06 16.83 -5.43
N LEU A 450 23.85 16.36 -6.39
CA LEU A 450 25.24 16.80 -6.62
C LEU A 450 25.35 17.66 -7.88
N CYS A 451 24.91 18.92 -7.81
CA CYS A 451 25.51 19.95 -8.66
C CYS A 451 26.95 20.19 -8.18
N PRO A 452 28.00 19.98 -8.99
CA PRO A 452 29.32 20.43 -8.62
C PRO A 452 29.32 21.97 -8.63
N ASP A 453 29.62 22.56 -7.47
CA ASP A 453 30.03 23.96 -7.38
C ASP A 453 31.14 24.20 -8.41
N VAL A 454 30.86 25.09 -9.36
CA VAL A 454 31.83 25.59 -10.32
C VAL A 454 32.82 26.45 -9.53
N VAL A 455 33.91 25.83 -9.07
CA VAL A 455 35.07 26.55 -8.56
C VAL A 455 35.91 27.00 -9.76
N ASP A 456 35.94 28.32 -9.93
CA ASP A 456 36.86 29.02 -10.85
C ASP A 456 38.30 28.58 -10.61
N LEU A 457 38.87 27.90 -11.61
CA LEU A 457 40.30 27.63 -11.70
C LEU A 457 40.86 28.43 -12.88
N GLU A 458 41.15 29.70 -12.61
CA GLU A 458 42.09 30.48 -13.41
C GLU A 458 43.52 30.33 -12.85
N GLN A 459 44.48 30.23 -13.77
CA GLN A 459 45.94 30.41 -13.62
C GLN A 459 46.78 29.24 -13.11
N ALA A 460 47.45 28.56 -14.05
CA ALA A 460 48.90 28.30 -13.95
C ALA A 460 49.49 28.08 -15.36
N GLU A 461 50.24 29.08 -15.81
CA GLU A 461 51.10 29.04 -16.99
C GLU A 461 52.40 28.26 -16.74
N SER A 462 53.07 27.94 -17.86
CA SER A 462 54.52 27.66 -18.03
C SER A 462 54.97 26.19 -18.03
N CYS A 463 55.14 25.69 -19.24
CA CYS A 463 55.96 24.53 -19.58
C CYS A 463 57.11 25.03 -20.47
N PRO A 464 58.38 24.67 -20.22
CA PRO A 464 59.43 24.76 -21.23
C PRO A 464 59.83 23.36 -21.77
N PRO A 465 60.58 23.31 -22.88
CA PRO A 465 60.65 22.15 -23.75
C PRO A 465 61.96 21.34 -23.65
N GLU A 466 61.86 20.10 -24.17
CA GLU A 466 62.89 19.28 -24.85
C GLU A 466 64.19 18.89 -24.12
N GLY A 467 64.51 17.59 -24.22
CA GLY A 467 65.82 17.05 -23.85
C GLY A 467 65.90 15.53 -24.00
N GLU A 468 66.28 15.07 -25.20
CA GLU A 468 66.78 13.71 -25.51
C GLU A 468 68.04 13.38 -24.69
N VAL A 469 68.16 12.17 -24.12
CA VAL A 469 69.45 11.43 -24.07
C VAL A 469 69.19 9.91 -23.98
N ALA A 470 70.00 9.17 -24.72
CA ALA A 470 70.00 7.73 -24.92
C ALA A 470 70.71 6.89 -23.82
N THR A 471 70.26 5.63 -23.66
CA THR A 471 71.01 4.34 -23.45
C THR A 471 71.93 4.13 -22.22
N PRO A 472 72.38 2.88 -21.88
CA PRO A 472 71.81 1.53 -22.07
C PRO A 472 72.05 0.51 -20.89
N VAL A 473 71.61 -0.74 -21.12
CA VAL A 473 72.14 -2.04 -20.61
C VAL A 473 72.04 -2.34 -19.10
N VAL A 474 71.22 -3.35 -18.75
CA VAL A 474 71.68 -4.55 -17.99
C VAL A 474 70.92 -5.79 -18.48
N LEU A 475 71.66 -6.71 -19.11
CA LEU A 475 71.31 -8.11 -19.31
C LEU A 475 71.34 -8.83 -17.96
N ILE A 476 70.26 -9.53 -17.57
CA ILE A 476 70.38 -10.81 -16.86
C ILE A 476 69.39 -11.80 -17.48
N ASN A 477 69.98 -12.80 -18.13
CA ASN A 477 69.39 -14.04 -18.60
C ASN A 477 69.43 -15.05 -17.45
N LEU A 478 68.34 -15.75 -17.15
CA LEU A 478 68.36 -17.06 -16.50
C LEU A 478 67.04 -17.81 -16.73
N LEU A 479 67.06 -18.68 -17.76
CA LEU A 479 66.64 -20.10 -17.81
C LEU A 479 65.32 -20.47 -17.09
N GLN A 480 64.25 -20.79 -17.84
CA GLN A 480 63.87 -22.12 -18.37
C GLN A 480 62.82 -22.84 -17.49
N MET A 481 61.68 -23.21 -18.13
CA MET A 481 60.78 -24.37 -17.91
C MET A 481 59.27 -24.01 -18.12
N PRO A 482 58.40 -24.95 -18.51
CA PRO A 482 57.81 -24.89 -19.85
C PRO A 482 56.28 -24.71 -19.91
N GLN A 483 55.87 -24.50 -21.15
CA GLN A 483 54.53 -24.31 -21.73
C GLN A 483 53.49 -25.32 -21.27
N ALA A 484 52.28 -24.83 -20.91
CA ALA A 484 50.99 -25.32 -21.43
C ALA A 484 49.80 -24.64 -20.73
N ILE A 485 49.40 -23.44 -21.16
CA ILE A 485 47.99 -23.00 -20.99
C ILE A 485 47.55 -22.34 -22.29
N ARG A 486 46.46 -22.89 -22.84
CA ARG A 486 45.83 -22.50 -24.09
C ARG A 486 45.27 -21.08 -23.99
N ARG A 487 45.53 -20.31 -25.05
CA ARG A 487 44.95 -18.99 -25.33
C ARG A 487 43.42 -19.06 -25.30
N ILE A 488 42.79 -18.27 -24.42
CA ILE A 488 41.40 -17.82 -24.56
C ILE A 488 41.48 -16.44 -25.22
N PRO A 489 40.79 -16.17 -26.34
CA PRO A 489 40.82 -14.85 -26.95
C PRO A 489 40.02 -13.87 -26.09
N CYS A 490 40.66 -12.78 -25.66
CA CYS A 490 39.98 -11.56 -25.24
C CYS A 490 39.16 -11.05 -26.44
N VAL A 491 37.85 -11.23 -26.37
CA VAL A 491 36.90 -10.47 -27.18
C VAL A 491 36.77 -9.12 -26.49
N VAL A 492 37.31 -8.08 -27.13
CA VAL A 492 37.04 -6.69 -26.76
C VAL A 492 35.56 -6.46 -27.02
N ALA A 493 34.76 -6.43 -25.95
CA ALA A 493 33.35 -6.07 -26.02
C ALA A 493 33.26 -4.55 -26.17
N GLU A 494 32.68 -4.11 -27.26
CA GLU A 494 32.26 -2.71 -27.46
C GLU A 494 31.23 -2.33 -26.37
N PRO A 495 31.22 -1.08 -25.90
CA PRO A 495 30.22 -0.62 -24.95
C PRO A 495 28.85 -0.57 -25.65
N CYS A 496 27.98 -1.54 -25.32
CA CYS A 496 26.57 -1.50 -25.67
C CYS A 496 25.88 -0.38 -24.87
N PHE A 497 25.79 0.80 -25.46
CA PHE A 497 24.87 1.85 -25.03
C PHE A 497 23.42 1.37 -25.27
N CYS A 498 22.85 0.65 -24.30
CA CYS A 498 21.42 0.38 -24.28
C CYS A 498 20.69 1.66 -23.85
N VAL A 499 20.37 2.49 -24.83
CA VAL A 499 19.37 3.55 -24.69
C VAL A 499 18.03 2.86 -24.40
N LEU A 500 17.65 2.77 -23.14
CA LEU A 500 16.29 2.43 -22.73
C LEU A 500 15.38 3.56 -23.20
N THR A 501 14.79 3.37 -24.38
CA THR A 501 13.85 4.32 -24.94
C THR A 501 12.59 4.36 -24.06
N LEU A 502 12.17 5.57 -23.68
CA LEU A 502 10.91 5.89 -23.00
C LEU A 502 9.63 5.36 -23.71
N GLY A 503 9.77 4.66 -24.85
CA GLY A 503 8.66 4.12 -25.64
C GLY A 503 7.89 2.98 -24.99
N GLY A 504 8.50 2.21 -24.09
CA GLY A 504 7.82 1.06 -23.45
C GLY A 504 6.64 1.47 -22.55
N TYR A 505 6.71 2.65 -21.92
CA TYR A 505 5.64 3.15 -21.06
C TYR A 505 4.46 3.70 -21.87
N THR A 506 4.74 4.41 -22.96
CA THR A 506 3.69 4.95 -23.84
C THR A 506 2.88 3.85 -24.52
N ASP A 507 3.52 2.74 -24.89
CA ASP A 507 2.86 1.60 -25.53
C ASP A 507 1.91 0.85 -24.58
N GLU A 508 2.29 0.69 -23.30
CA GLU A 508 1.44 0.05 -22.29
C GLU A 508 0.24 0.93 -21.91
N VAL A 509 0.43 2.25 -21.83
CA VAL A 509 -0.67 3.20 -21.60
C VAL A 509 -1.64 3.17 -22.78
N GLN A 510 -1.14 3.15 -24.02
CA GLN A 510 -1.98 3.06 -25.21
C GLN A 510 -2.73 1.72 -25.28
N ARG A 511 -2.09 0.61 -24.89
CA ARG A 511 -2.75 -0.71 -24.83
C ARG A 511 -3.91 -0.72 -23.84
N ARG A 512 -3.72 -0.18 -22.63
CA ARG A 512 -4.80 -0.08 -21.62
C ARG A 512 -5.96 0.79 -22.06
N ARG A 513 -5.66 1.87 -22.79
CA ARG A 513 -6.69 2.73 -23.39
C ARG A 513 -7.51 1.95 -24.41
N ASN A 514 -6.86 1.22 -25.32
CA ASN A 514 -7.55 0.39 -26.32
C ASN A 514 -8.41 -0.71 -25.67
N ASP A 515 -7.92 -1.36 -24.62
CA ASP A 515 -8.68 -2.38 -23.86
C ASP A 515 -9.95 -1.79 -23.19
N LEU A 516 -9.85 -0.56 -22.68
CA LEU A 516 -10.98 0.16 -22.10
C LEU A 516 -12.01 0.54 -23.17
N GLU A 517 -11.55 1.08 -24.30
CA GLU A 517 -12.41 1.41 -25.44
C GLU A 517 -13.14 0.18 -25.99
N GLN A 518 -12.45 -0.97 -26.08
CA GLN A 518 -13.04 -2.24 -26.49
C GLN A 518 -14.11 -2.72 -25.50
N LYS A 519 -13.84 -2.70 -24.18
CA LYS A 519 -14.84 -3.08 -23.17
C LYS A 519 -16.07 -2.18 -23.19
N MET A 520 -15.88 -0.88 -23.38
CA MET A 520 -16.99 0.05 -23.54
C MET A 520 -17.82 -0.26 -24.79
N ALA A 521 -17.18 -0.61 -25.90
CA ALA A 521 -17.88 -1.01 -27.12
C ALA A 521 -18.67 -2.32 -26.94
N GLU A 522 -18.10 -3.32 -26.25
CA GLU A 522 -18.77 -4.59 -25.95
C GLU A 522 -19.98 -4.41 -25.02
N ASP A 523 -19.85 -3.61 -23.97
CA ASP A 523 -20.98 -3.30 -23.07
C ASP A 523 -22.10 -2.53 -23.81
N PHE A 524 -21.73 -1.64 -24.73
CA PHE A 524 -22.70 -0.92 -25.57
C PHE A 524 -23.41 -1.86 -26.55
N ALA A 525 -22.70 -2.81 -27.15
CA ALA A 525 -23.30 -3.86 -27.98
C ALA A 525 -24.26 -4.75 -27.15
N ARG A 526 -23.88 -5.09 -25.91
CA ARG A 526 -24.74 -5.87 -25.00
C ARG A 526 -26.01 -5.10 -24.63
N LEU A 527 -25.91 -3.80 -24.38
CA LEU A 527 -27.07 -2.92 -24.15
C LEU A 527 -27.99 -2.83 -25.37
N LYS A 528 -27.43 -2.73 -26.60
CA LYS A 528 -28.22 -2.79 -27.84
C LYS A 528 -28.92 -4.13 -28.03
N ALA A 529 -28.26 -5.25 -27.72
CA ALA A 529 -28.87 -6.57 -27.78
C ALA A 529 -30.00 -6.73 -26.75
N TRP A 530 -29.79 -6.23 -25.52
CA TRP A 530 -30.82 -6.21 -24.48
C TRP A 530 -32.03 -5.34 -24.88
N ARG A 531 -31.81 -4.23 -25.58
CA ARG A 531 -32.87 -3.37 -26.17
C ARG A 531 -33.73 -4.12 -27.18
N ALA A 532 -33.12 -4.94 -28.04
CA ALA A 532 -33.87 -5.76 -29.01
C ALA A 532 -34.84 -6.74 -28.32
N GLN A 533 -34.59 -7.06 -27.05
CA GLN A 533 -35.38 -8.02 -26.27
C GLN A 533 -36.39 -7.36 -25.31
N SER A 534 -36.26 -6.08 -24.97
CA SER A 534 -36.95 -5.46 -23.80
C SER A 534 -38.17 -4.58 -24.12
N GLY A 535 -38.67 -4.55 -25.35
CA GLY A 535 -39.90 -3.82 -25.71
C GLY A 535 -39.80 -2.28 -25.62
N THR A 536 -40.94 -1.59 -25.61
CA THR A 536 -41.06 -0.12 -25.82
C THR A 536 -40.57 0.74 -24.65
N GLU A 537 -40.48 0.19 -23.43
CA GLU A 537 -40.05 0.96 -22.25
C GLU A 537 -38.53 1.18 -22.16
N GLY A 538 -37.72 0.33 -22.79
CA GLY A 538 -36.26 0.48 -22.86
C GLY A 538 -35.77 1.61 -23.78
N LYS A 539 -36.67 2.21 -24.57
CA LYS A 539 -36.33 3.18 -25.62
C LYS A 539 -35.89 4.54 -25.06
N GLY A 540 -36.54 5.03 -23.99
CA GLY A 540 -36.25 6.36 -23.42
C GLY A 540 -34.89 6.47 -22.73
N LEU A 541 -34.48 5.44 -21.97
CA LEU A 541 -33.19 5.44 -21.25
C LEU A 541 -31.99 5.40 -22.20
N VAL A 542 -32.11 4.71 -23.34
CA VAL A 542 -31.03 4.63 -24.33
C VAL A 542 -30.92 5.92 -25.12
N GLU A 543 -32.04 6.56 -25.49
CA GLU A 543 -32.03 7.88 -26.14
C GLU A 543 -31.45 8.96 -25.22
N GLU A 544 -31.73 8.90 -23.91
CA GLU A 544 -31.12 9.78 -22.92
C GLU A 544 -29.62 9.52 -22.74
N LEU A 545 -29.20 8.25 -22.76
CA LEU A 545 -27.78 7.87 -22.74
C LEU A 545 -27.05 8.32 -24.01
N GLU A 546 -27.64 8.16 -25.19
CA GLU A 546 -27.08 8.62 -26.46
C GLU A 546 -26.95 10.14 -26.50
N ALA A 547 -27.93 10.87 -25.96
CA ALA A 547 -27.86 12.32 -25.78
C ALA A 547 -26.73 12.74 -24.82
N LEU A 548 -26.54 12.00 -23.71
CA LEU A 548 -25.42 12.20 -22.79
C LEU A 548 -24.07 11.99 -23.47
N TYR A 549 -23.91 10.89 -24.21
CA TYR A 549 -22.69 10.65 -24.99
C TYR A 549 -22.44 11.73 -26.05
N GLY A 550 -23.49 12.25 -26.69
CA GLY A 550 -23.40 13.38 -27.60
C GLY A 550 -22.85 14.64 -26.92
N ARG A 551 -23.33 14.95 -25.71
CA ARG A 551 -22.82 16.09 -24.90
C ARG A 551 -21.35 15.90 -24.51
N VAL A 552 -20.96 14.70 -24.07
CA VAL A 552 -19.56 14.42 -23.70
C VAL A 552 -18.62 14.59 -24.89
N ARG A 553 -19.00 14.10 -26.08
CA ARG A 553 -18.18 14.30 -27.30
C ARG A 553 -18.06 15.78 -27.69
N GLN A 554 -19.12 16.55 -27.49
CA GLN A 554 -19.10 17.98 -27.76
C GLN A 554 -18.16 18.71 -26.79
N GLN A 555 -18.22 18.38 -25.49
CA GLN A 555 -17.29 18.91 -24.49
C GLN A 555 -15.83 18.53 -24.79
N GLU A 556 -15.58 17.31 -25.26
CA GLU A 556 -14.22 16.89 -25.65
C GLU A 556 -13.67 17.71 -26.82
N LYS A 557 -14.52 18.04 -27.81
CA LYS A 557 -14.15 18.96 -28.90
C LYS A 557 -13.85 20.36 -28.41
N GLU A 558 -14.64 20.87 -27.47
CA GLU A 558 -14.44 22.19 -26.87
C GLU A 558 -13.16 22.25 -26.03
N ILE A 559 -12.85 21.21 -25.25
CA ILE A 559 -11.60 21.09 -24.49
C ILE A 559 -10.40 21.08 -25.45
N LYS A 560 -10.44 20.27 -26.52
CA LYS A 560 -9.38 20.24 -27.54
C LYS A 560 -9.18 21.58 -28.23
N ALA A 561 -10.27 22.30 -28.53
CA ALA A 561 -10.19 23.64 -29.09
C ALA A 561 -9.54 24.64 -28.12
N LYS A 562 -9.89 24.59 -26.82
CA LYS A 562 -9.26 25.42 -25.78
C LYS A 562 -7.78 25.09 -25.56
N GLN A 563 -7.41 23.80 -25.57
CA GLN A 563 -6.01 23.38 -25.47
C GLN A 563 -5.17 23.95 -26.62
N LYS A 564 -5.69 23.88 -27.85
CA LYS A 564 -5.02 24.50 -29.00
C LYS A 564 -4.84 26.01 -28.84
N MET A 565 -5.86 26.72 -28.31
CA MET A 565 -5.73 28.15 -28.03
C MET A 565 -4.68 28.45 -26.95
N ILE A 566 -4.60 27.62 -25.91
CA ILE A 566 -3.58 27.75 -24.85
C ILE A 566 -2.17 27.53 -25.43
N GLU A 567 -1.98 26.52 -26.27
CA GLU A 567 -0.70 26.27 -26.95
C GLU A 567 -0.28 27.45 -27.85
N GLU A 568 -1.23 28.05 -28.58
CA GLU A 568 -0.98 29.26 -29.40
C GLU A 568 -0.60 30.48 -28.54
N GLU A 569 -1.22 30.67 -27.37
CA GLU A 569 -0.85 31.75 -26.43
C GLU A 569 0.50 31.50 -25.75
N GLN A 570 0.79 30.27 -25.34
CA GLN A 570 2.09 29.89 -24.78
C GLN A 570 3.23 30.13 -25.78
N ALA A 571 3.01 29.87 -27.07
CA ALA A 571 3.96 30.19 -28.12
C ALA A 571 4.23 31.71 -28.23
N LYS A 572 3.19 32.55 -28.14
CA LYS A 572 3.35 34.02 -28.12
C LYS A 572 4.12 34.51 -26.89
N VAL A 573 3.84 33.92 -25.71
CA VAL A 573 4.57 34.26 -24.48
C VAL A 573 6.04 33.88 -24.59
N ALA A 574 6.35 32.72 -25.19
CA ALA A 574 7.73 32.30 -25.44
C ALA A 574 8.47 33.29 -26.37
N GLU A 575 7.84 33.75 -27.46
CA GLU A 575 8.40 34.76 -28.37
C GLU A 575 8.66 36.10 -27.66
N LEU A 576 7.72 36.55 -26.81
CA LEU A 576 7.91 37.77 -26.01
C LEU A 576 9.06 37.63 -25.01
N ASN A 577 9.18 36.49 -24.34
CA ASN A 577 10.27 36.22 -23.39
C ASN A 577 11.64 36.22 -24.10
N GLU A 578 11.73 35.67 -25.31
CA GLU A 578 12.95 35.73 -26.12
C GLU A 578 13.31 37.18 -26.51
N ALA A 579 12.31 37.98 -26.88
CA ALA A 579 12.50 39.40 -27.18
C ALA A 579 12.96 40.22 -25.95
N VAL A 580 12.44 39.91 -24.76
CA VAL A 580 12.89 40.51 -23.49
C VAL A 580 14.34 40.12 -23.19
N ALA A 581 14.68 38.83 -23.30
CA ALA A 581 16.04 38.34 -23.10
C ALA A 581 17.05 38.97 -24.09
N LEU A 582 16.64 39.24 -25.33
CA LEU A 582 17.48 39.95 -26.30
C LEU A 582 17.70 41.42 -25.89
N ARG A 583 16.68 42.10 -25.38
CA ARG A 583 16.80 43.47 -24.87
C ARG A 583 17.70 43.54 -23.65
N GLU A 584 17.57 42.61 -22.71
CA GLU A 584 18.45 42.52 -21.53
C GLU A 584 19.91 42.31 -21.93
N ARG A 585 20.19 41.39 -22.86
CA ARG A 585 21.54 41.20 -23.41
C ARG A 585 22.12 42.49 -24.02
N LYS A 586 21.30 43.24 -24.77
CA LYS A 586 21.72 44.52 -25.35
C LYS A 586 21.98 45.58 -24.28
N TRP A 587 21.15 45.63 -23.24
CA TRP A 587 21.32 46.54 -22.10
C TRP A 587 22.60 46.23 -21.31
N ASN A 588 22.86 44.95 -21.04
CA ASN A 588 24.08 44.51 -20.35
C ASN A 588 25.33 44.87 -21.15
N SER A 589 25.32 44.63 -22.47
CA SER A 589 26.43 45.03 -23.35
C SER A 589 26.68 46.55 -23.38
N LEU A 590 25.61 47.36 -23.33
CA LEU A 590 25.76 48.82 -23.22
C LEU A 590 26.30 49.25 -21.86
N ALA A 591 25.88 48.60 -20.78
CA ALA A 591 26.37 48.86 -19.43
C ALA A 591 27.86 48.50 -19.27
N GLU A 592 28.29 47.39 -19.86
CA GLU A 592 29.69 46.99 -19.95
C GLU A 592 30.53 48.00 -20.74
N ALA A 593 30.02 48.53 -21.86
CA ALA A 593 30.74 49.53 -22.66
C ALA A 593 30.84 50.91 -21.98
N TRP A 594 30.00 51.17 -20.97
CA TRP A 594 30.03 52.42 -20.18
C TRP A 594 30.90 52.33 -18.94
N SER A 595 31.22 51.11 -18.50
CA SER A 595 32.08 50.85 -17.34
C SER A 595 33.55 50.81 -17.79
#